data_AF-A0A7Y7DV17-F1
#
_entry.id   AF-A0A7Y7DV17-F1
#
_cell.length_a   1.000
_cell.length_b   1.000
_cell.length_c   1.000
_cell.angle_alpha   90.00
_cell.angle_beta   90.00
_cell.angle_gamma   90.00
#
_symmetry.space_group_name_H-M   'P 1'
#
loop_
_entity.id
_entity.type
_entity.pdbx_description
1 polymer ?
#
loop_
_entity_poly.entity_id
_entity_poly.type
_entity_poly.pdbx_seq_one_letter_code
_entity_poly.pdbx_strand_id
1 'polypeptide(L)'
;MEDQLIDSETEEAPKDVILDIIRWWERKRILFNVLQVGIVLFVLFFFYNGSSISAILRSEFIFQSLLYFLFVNFCYSAGWGVHLLLYYYFKTKDTSHILDIVLLILGSLFTSLVTFQGYYMFFRWSHRWG
;
A
#
# COMPACT_ATOMS: atom_id res chain seq x y z
N MET A 1 -16.17 42.80 -31.13
CA MET A 1 -15.68 41.45 -31.50
C MET A 1 -14.41 41.21 -30.70
N GLU A 2 -14.52 41.25 -29.37
CA GLU A 2 -13.38 41.41 -28.46
C GLU A 2 -13.66 40.83 -27.05
N ASP A 3 -14.53 39.82 -26.96
CA ASP A 3 -14.93 39.20 -25.68
C ASP A 3 -14.71 37.68 -25.67
N GLN A 4 -13.57 37.19 -26.15
CA GLN A 4 -13.24 35.75 -26.13
C GLN A 4 -11.82 35.42 -25.63
N LEU A 5 -11.15 36.34 -24.94
CA LEU A 5 -9.75 36.15 -24.49
C LEU A 5 -9.57 35.96 -22.97
N ILE A 6 -10.66 35.84 -22.21
CA ILE A 6 -10.58 35.68 -20.75
C ILE A 6 -11.33 34.40 -20.36
N ASP A 7 -10.76 33.23 -20.66
CA ASP A 7 -11.18 31.97 -20.02
C ASP A 7 -10.13 30.85 -20.09
N SER A 8 -8.90 31.12 -20.57
CA SER A 8 -7.86 30.08 -20.67
C SER A 8 -6.94 29.96 -19.44
N GLU A 9 -7.21 30.68 -18.34
CA GLU A 9 -6.32 30.74 -17.18
C GLU A 9 -6.64 29.77 -16.03
N THR A 10 -7.45 28.73 -16.26
CA THR A 10 -7.73 27.73 -15.21
C THR A 10 -7.54 26.28 -15.66
N GLU A 11 -6.65 26.02 -16.62
CA GLU A 11 -6.05 24.69 -16.71
C GLU A 11 -4.91 24.60 -15.70
N GLU A 12 -5.18 24.00 -14.53
CA GLU A 12 -4.15 23.64 -13.55
C GLU A 12 -2.96 23.01 -14.26
N ALA A 13 -1.74 23.49 -13.97
CA ALA A 13 -0.56 22.98 -14.62
C ALA A 13 -0.45 21.47 -14.33
N PRO A 14 -0.11 20.61 -15.31
CA PRO A 14 -0.05 19.16 -15.11
C PRO A 14 0.91 18.73 -14.00
N LYS A 15 1.86 19.59 -13.62
CA LYS A 15 2.75 19.39 -12.47
C LYS A 15 2.02 19.44 -11.12
N ASP A 16 1.04 20.33 -10.98
CA ASP A 16 0.32 20.54 -9.72
C ASP A 16 -0.57 19.32 -9.42
N VAL A 17 -1.25 18.80 -10.45
CA VAL A 17 -2.06 17.57 -10.33
C VAL A 17 -1.20 16.36 -9.94
N ILE A 18 -0.03 16.18 -10.56
CA ILE A 18 0.89 15.09 -10.22
C ILE A 18 1.37 15.20 -8.78
N LEU A 19 1.75 16.41 -8.35
CA LEU A 19 2.21 16.65 -6.98
C LEU A 19 1.11 16.39 -5.96
N ASP A 20 -0.13 16.74 -6.28
CA ASP A 20 -1.27 16.53 -5.38
C ASP A 20 -1.64 15.05 -5.26
N ILE A 21 -1.57 14.27 -6.35
CA ILE A 21 -1.70 12.80 -6.30
C ILE A 21 -0.62 12.22 -5.38
N ILE A 22 0.65 12.59 -5.58
CA ILE A 22 1.76 12.08 -4.76
C ILE A 22 1.57 12.46 -3.29
N ARG A 23 1.23 13.72 -3.00
CA ARG A 23 1.00 14.20 -1.63
C ARG A 23 -0.15 13.46 -0.95
N TRP A 24 -1.22 13.19 -1.68
CA TRP A 24 -2.35 12.43 -1.16
C TRP A 24 -1.90 11.04 -0.73
N TRP A 25 -1.18 10.33 -1.60
CA TRP A 25 -0.67 9.01 -1.28
C TRP A 25 0.27 9.07 -0.08
N GLU A 26 1.28 9.95 -0.08
CA GLU A 26 2.24 10.08 1.02
C GLU A 26 1.57 10.30 2.38
N ARG A 27 0.49 11.08 2.45
CA ARG A 27 -0.30 11.24 3.69
C ARG A 27 -0.93 9.92 4.16
N LYS A 28 -1.30 9.04 3.24
CA LYS A 28 -1.87 7.72 3.53
C LYS A 28 -0.82 6.64 3.77
N ARG A 29 0.46 6.88 3.50
CA ARG A 29 1.56 5.93 3.73
C ARG A 29 1.62 5.45 5.17
N ILE A 30 1.47 6.37 6.13
CA ILE A 30 1.50 6.04 7.56
C ILE A 30 0.33 5.12 7.91
N LEU A 31 -0.89 5.45 7.46
CA LEU A 31 -2.08 4.62 7.71
C LEU A 31 -1.91 3.21 7.13
N PHE A 32 -1.41 3.13 5.89
CA PHE A 32 -1.12 1.86 5.23
C PHE A 32 -0.11 1.02 6.01
N ASN A 33 1.02 1.60 6.41
CA ASN A 33 2.04 0.91 7.19
C ASN A 33 1.54 0.46 8.57
N VAL A 34 0.76 1.31 9.26
CA VAL A 34 0.16 0.97 10.56
C VAL A 34 -0.79 -0.21 10.42
N LEU A 35 -1.61 -0.24 9.35
CA LEU A 35 -2.50 -1.38 9.07
C LEU A 35 -1.71 -2.68 8.88
N GLN A 36 -0.62 -2.64 8.11
CA GLN A 36 0.22 -3.81 7.85
C GLN A 36 0.93 -4.31 9.11
N VAL A 37 1.48 -3.42 9.92
CA VAL A 37 2.05 -3.76 11.24
C VAL A 37 0.96 -4.37 12.13
N GLY A 38 -0.24 -3.80 12.14
CA GLY A 38 -1.38 -4.33 12.87
C GLY A 38 -1.73 -5.77 12.49
N ILE A 39 -1.67 -6.11 11.20
CA ILE A 39 -1.90 -7.49 10.74
C ILE A 39 -0.80 -8.43 11.21
N VAL A 40 0.47 -8.03 11.13
CA VAL A 40 1.57 -8.87 11.64
C VAL A 40 1.40 -9.11 13.14
N LEU A 41 1.11 -8.06 13.92
CA LEU A 41 0.86 -8.17 15.36
C LEU A 41 -0.38 -9.03 15.67
N PHE A 42 -1.44 -8.92 14.86
CA PHE A 42 -2.63 -9.77 14.99
C PHE A 42 -2.28 -11.24 14.77
N VAL A 43 -1.53 -11.56 13.70
CA VAL A 43 -1.12 -12.94 13.43
C VAL A 43 -0.22 -13.47 14.54
N LEU A 44 0.71 -12.65 15.03
CA LEU A 44 1.52 -12.99 16.19
C LEU A 44 0.63 -13.27 17.40
N PHE A 45 -0.25 -12.35 17.80
CA PHE A 45 -1.06 -12.52 19.01
C PHE A 45 -1.94 -13.79 19.00
N PHE A 46 -2.53 -14.16 17.86
CA PHE A 46 -3.47 -15.29 17.78
C PHE A 46 -2.84 -16.64 17.41
N PHE A 47 -1.78 -16.64 16.59
CA PHE A 47 -1.21 -17.89 16.05
C PHE A 47 0.16 -18.23 16.63
N TYR A 48 0.81 -17.29 17.31
CA TYR A 48 2.04 -17.59 18.02
C TYR A 48 1.71 -18.30 19.35
N ASN A 49 1.95 -19.61 19.39
CA ASN A 49 1.60 -20.45 20.54
C ASN A 49 2.67 -20.47 21.65
N GLY A 50 3.44 -19.37 21.80
CA GLY A 50 4.25 -19.10 22.99
C GLY A 50 5.46 -19.99 23.27
N SER A 51 5.77 -21.01 22.45
CA SER A 51 6.77 -22.02 22.85
C SER A 51 8.21 -21.50 22.93
N SER A 52 8.59 -20.41 22.24
CA SER A 52 9.85 -19.70 22.52
C SER A 52 9.97 -18.40 21.71
N ILE A 53 10.27 -17.26 22.37
CA ILE A 53 10.58 -15.96 21.72
C ILE A 53 11.66 -16.12 20.63
N SER A 54 12.50 -17.14 20.77
CA SER A 54 13.51 -17.51 19.78
C SER A 54 12.93 -17.72 18.37
N ALA A 55 11.67 -18.15 18.21
CA ALA A 55 11.06 -18.35 16.89
C ALA A 55 10.90 -17.05 16.09
N ILE A 56 10.67 -15.93 16.77
CA ILE A 56 10.56 -14.58 16.15
C ILE A 56 11.97 -14.03 15.85
N LEU A 57 12.98 -14.46 16.62
CA LEU A 57 14.38 -14.09 16.41
C LEU A 57 15.11 -14.98 15.39
N ARG A 58 14.44 -16.00 14.84
CA ARG A 58 15.01 -16.85 13.78
C ARG A 58 15.25 -16.02 12.53
N SER A 59 16.37 -16.29 11.86
CA SER A 59 16.75 -15.63 10.62
C SER A 59 15.68 -15.72 9.53
N GLU A 60 14.95 -16.83 9.49
CA GLU A 60 13.90 -17.12 8.53
C GLU A 60 12.70 -16.20 8.72
N PHE A 61 12.31 -15.94 9.98
CA PHE A 61 11.24 -15.00 10.30
C PHE A 61 11.64 -13.58 9.90
N ILE A 62 12.84 -13.13 10.29
CA ILE A 62 13.35 -11.79 9.98
C ILE A 62 13.44 -11.58 8.47
N PHE A 63 13.99 -12.56 7.74
CA PHE A 63 14.11 -12.50 6.29
C PHE A 63 12.75 -12.45 5.60
N GLN A 64 11.79 -13.28 6.05
CA GLN A 64 10.42 -13.27 5.54
C GLN A 64 9.72 -11.93 5.83
N SER A 65 9.89 -11.37 7.04
CA SER A 65 9.37 -10.04 7.39
C SER A 65 9.94 -8.95 6.50
N LEU A 66 11.23 -8.98 6.20
CA LEU A 66 11.88 -8.02 5.32
C LEU A 66 11.33 -8.11 3.88
N LEU A 67 11.17 -9.32 3.36
CA LEU A 67 10.60 -9.54 2.02
C LEU A 67 9.16 -9.02 1.94
N TYR A 68 8.32 -9.29 2.95
CA TYR A 68 6.96 -8.74 2.97
C TYR A 68 6.97 -7.22 3.11
N PHE A 69 7.86 -6.65 3.92
CA PHE A 69 7.99 -5.20 4.02
C PHE A 69 8.32 -4.56 2.67
N LEU A 70 9.27 -5.11 1.92
CA LEU A 70 9.60 -4.63 0.58
C LEU A 70 8.43 -4.81 -0.40
N PHE A 71 7.78 -5.98 -0.38
CA PHE A 71 6.64 -6.28 -1.24
C PHE A 71 5.47 -5.32 -0.99
N VAL A 72 5.12 -5.08 0.27
CA VAL A 72 4.06 -4.16 0.69
C VAL A 72 4.34 -2.74 0.21
N ASN A 73 5.59 -2.26 0.35
CA ASN A 73 5.99 -0.94 -0.16
C ASN A 73 5.96 -0.88 -1.69
N PHE A 74 6.31 -1.96 -2.37
CA PHE A 74 6.23 -2.04 -3.83
C PHE A 74 4.78 -1.98 -4.32
N CYS A 75 3.87 -2.75 -3.71
CA CYS A 75 2.44 -2.70 -4.03
C CYS A 75 1.83 -1.33 -3.77
N TYR A 76 2.21 -0.69 -2.66
CA TYR A 76 1.81 0.68 -2.37
C TYR A 76 2.30 1.66 -3.44
N SER A 77 3.57 1.51 -3.87
CA SER A 77 4.15 2.34 -4.92
C SER A 77 3.48 2.14 -6.28
N ALA A 78 3.07 0.91 -6.57
CA ALA A 78 2.30 0.59 -7.76
C ALA A 78 0.93 1.28 -7.76
N GLY A 79 0.28 1.46 -6.61
CA GLY A 79 -1.03 2.12 -6.50
C GLY A 79 -1.02 3.54 -7.08
N TRP A 80 -0.15 4.42 -6.58
CA TRP A 80 -0.06 5.78 -7.13
C TRP A 80 0.57 5.82 -8.53
N GLY A 81 1.48 4.89 -8.86
CA GLY A 81 2.02 4.74 -10.21
C GLY A 81 0.94 4.42 -11.25
N VAL A 82 -0.02 3.56 -10.91
CA VAL A 82 -1.19 3.24 -11.75
C VAL A 82 -2.07 4.48 -11.93
N HIS A 83 -2.32 5.27 -10.87
CA HIS A 83 -3.09 6.50 -11.02
C HIS A 83 -2.39 7.49 -11.96
N LEU A 84 -1.08 7.70 -11.83
CA LEU A 84 -0.33 8.56 -12.75
C LEU A 84 -0.38 8.07 -14.20
N LEU A 85 -0.29 6.75 -14.42
CA LEU A 85 -0.45 6.17 -15.75
C LEU A 85 -1.86 6.43 -16.30
N LEU A 86 -2.89 6.25 -15.49
CA LEU A 86 -4.27 6.51 -15.91
C LEU A 86 -4.48 7.99 -16.26
N TYR A 87 -3.96 8.89 -15.44
CA TYR A 87 -3.98 10.33 -15.72
C TYR A 87 -3.28 10.67 -17.05
N TYR A 88 -2.09 10.11 -17.29
CA TYR A 88 -1.30 10.41 -18.48
C TYR A 88 -1.91 9.84 -19.77
N TYR A 89 -2.35 8.57 -19.75
CA TYR A 89 -2.81 7.87 -20.95
C TYR A 89 -4.28 8.11 -21.27
N PHE A 90 -5.15 8.16 -20.26
CA PHE A 90 -6.59 8.30 -20.45
C PHE A 90 -7.07 9.74 -20.29
N LYS A 91 -6.17 10.68 -19.94
CA LYS A 91 -6.49 12.09 -19.66
C LYS A 91 -7.66 12.23 -18.69
N THR A 92 -7.80 11.27 -17.78
CA THR A 92 -8.88 11.27 -16.80
C THR A 92 -8.63 12.45 -15.86
N LYS A 93 -9.36 13.55 -16.05
CA LYS A 93 -9.36 14.72 -15.14
C LYS A 93 -10.17 14.41 -13.88
N ASP A 94 -10.12 13.18 -13.40
CA ASP A 94 -10.87 12.77 -12.23
C ASP A 94 -10.17 13.36 -11.00
N THR A 95 -10.61 14.55 -10.61
CA THR A 95 -10.21 15.23 -9.37
C THR A 95 -10.82 14.56 -8.14
N SER A 96 -11.74 13.61 -8.33
CA SER A 96 -12.25 12.83 -7.22
C SER A 96 -11.19 11.81 -6.80
N HIS A 97 -10.69 11.92 -5.57
CA HIS A 97 -9.81 10.92 -4.94
C HIS A 97 -10.49 9.54 -4.74
N ILE A 98 -11.57 9.25 -5.48
CA ILE A 98 -12.30 7.98 -5.42
C ILE A 98 -11.40 6.85 -5.94
N LEU A 99 -10.75 7.05 -7.08
CA LEU A 99 -9.84 6.06 -7.65
C LEU A 99 -8.67 5.76 -6.70
N ASP A 100 -8.11 6.81 -6.10
CA ASP A 100 -7.07 6.71 -5.07
C ASP A 100 -7.52 5.84 -3.87
N ILE A 101 -8.72 6.10 -3.36
CA ILE A 101 -9.31 5.33 -2.25
C ILE A 101 -9.54 3.88 -2.67
N VAL A 102 -10.08 3.63 -3.87
CA VAL A 102 -10.33 2.26 -4.37
C VAL A 102 -9.01 1.49 -4.52
N LEU A 103 -7.99 2.09 -5.13
CA LEU A 103 -6.67 1.48 -5.26
C LEU A 103 -6.01 1.24 -3.90
N LEU A 104 -6.16 2.17 -2.95
CA LEU A 104 -5.65 2.01 -1.59
C LEU A 104 -6.35 0.87 -0.87
N ILE A 105 -7.68 0.77 -0.95
CA ILE A 105 -8.46 -0.32 -0.31
C ILE A 105 -8.09 -1.65 -0.93
N LEU A 106 -8.10 -1.77 -2.26
CA LEU A 106 -7.75 -3.02 -2.96
C LEU A 106 -6.31 -3.43 -2.69
N GLY A 107 -5.37 -2.49 -2.77
CA GLY A 107 -3.96 -2.73 -2.45
C GLY A 107 -3.77 -3.16 -1.00
N SER A 108 -4.46 -2.50 -0.05
CA SER A 108 -4.44 -2.86 1.36
C SER A 108 -4.99 -4.26 1.60
N LEU A 109 -6.16 -4.59 1.05
CA LEU A 109 -6.77 -5.91 1.17
C LEU A 109 -5.88 -7.01 0.60
N PHE A 110 -5.34 -6.78 -0.60
CA PHE A 110 -4.47 -7.75 -1.27
C PHE A 110 -3.18 -8.00 -0.46
N THR A 111 -2.46 -6.93 -0.11
CA THR A 111 -1.22 -7.05 0.69
C THR A 111 -1.46 -7.63 2.08
N SER A 112 -2.58 -7.27 2.70
CA SER A 112 -3.04 -7.83 3.98
C SER A 112 -3.25 -9.34 3.90
N LEU A 113 -3.98 -9.79 2.88
CA LEU A 113 -4.28 -11.20 2.66
C LEU A 113 -3.00 -12.01 2.41
N VAL A 114 -2.12 -11.50 1.54
CA VAL A 114 -0.84 -12.16 1.22
C VAL A 114 0.05 -12.25 2.45
N THR A 115 0.17 -11.17 3.22
CA THR A 115 0.95 -11.12 4.45
C THR A 115 0.39 -12.10 5.49
N PHE A 116 -0.93 -12.07 5.72
CA PHE A 116 -1.62 -12.97 6.64
C PHE A 116 -1.39 -14.44 6.27
N GLN A 117 -1.63 -14.80 5.00
CA GLN A 117 -1.46 -16.17 4.51
C GLN A 117 0.00 -16.62 4.65
N GLY A 118 0.95 -15.73 4.38
CA GLY A 118 2.37 -15.96 4.55
C GLY A 118 2.78 -16.34 5.96
N TYR A 119 2.40 -15.51 6.93
CA TYR A 119 2.72 -15.79 8.34
C TYR A 119 1.93 -16.98 8.90
N TYR A 120 0.66 -17.15 8.50
CA TYR A 120 -0.12 -18.33 8.88
C TYR A 120 0.56 -19.63 8.40
N MET A 121 1.03 -19.67 7.15
CA MET A 121 1.79 -20.81 6.64
C MET A 121 3.11 -21.02 7.38
N PHE A 122 3.84 -19.94 7.69
CA PHE A 122 5.07 -20.01 8.46
C PHE A 122 4.85 -20.65 9.82
N PHE A 123 3.87 -20.17 10.61
CA PHE A 123 3.57 -20.72 11.93
C PHE A 123 3.04 -22.15 11.88
N ARG A 124 2.20 -22.47 10.88
CA ARG A 124 1.72 -23.84 10.67
C ARG A 124 2.85 -24.80 10.31
N TRP A 125 3.82 -24.35 9.51
CA TRP A 125 4.98 -25.16 9.13
C TRP A 125 5.95 -25.31 10.30
N SER A 126 6.25 -24.24 11.04
CA SER A 126 7.13 -24.30 12.22
C SER A 126 6.59 -25.23 13.30
N HIS A 127 5.27 -25.32 13.48
CA HIS A 127 4.64 -26.26 14.42
C HIS A 127 4.77 -27.73 13.98
N ARG A 128 4.97 -28.03 12.69
CA ARG A 128 5.14 -29.42 12.23
C ARG A 128 6.53 -29.97 12.47
N TRP A 129 7.54 -29.10 12.60
CA TRP A 129 8.96 -29.47 12.61
C TRP A 129 9.72 -29.02 13.86
N GLY A 130 9.05 -28.34 14.80
CA GLY A 130 9.58 -27.96 16.11
C GLY A 130 8.92 -28.76 17.22
#